data_AF-A0A845Z7Z5-F1
#
_entry.id   AF-A0A845Z7Z5-F1
#
_cell.length_a   1.000
_cell.length_b   1.000
_cell.length_c   1.000
_cell.angle_alpha   90.00
_cell.angle_beta   90.00
_cell.angle_gamma   90.00
#
_symmetry.space_group_name_H-M   'P 1'
#
loop_
_entity.id
_entity.type
_entity.pdbx_description
1 polymer ?
#
loop_
_entity_poly.entity_id
_entity_poly.type
_entity_poly.pdbx_seq_one_letter_code
_entity_poly.pdbx_strand_id
1 'polypeptide(L)'
;MSIPENIIFLFQPPYSPELNPIERLWLEIKRKLKWEIFDNLEQLRKMLTSIITGFTSQTIEFLGGWDFILRALLKAGISSLIHS
;
A
#
# COMPACT_ATOMS: atom_id res chain seq x y z
N MET A 1 23.51 12.89 -6.96
CA MET A 1 22.79 12.03 -5.98
C MET A 1 22.67 10.66 -6.62
N SER A 2 23.30 9.64 -6.05
CA SER A 2 23.23 8.26 -6.56
C SER A 2 22.11 7.50 -5.84
N ILE A 3 21.43 6.63 -6.57
CA ILE A 3 20.37 5.77 -6.05
C ILE A 3 21.03 4.53 -5.46
N PRO A 4 20.66 4.06 -4.26
CA PRO A 4 21.15 2.79 -3.72
C PRO A 4 20.81 1.60 -4.63
N GLU A 5 21.71 0.64 -4.75
CA GLU A 5 21.55 -0.55 -5.63
C GLU A 5 20.32 -1.40 -5.28
N ASN A 6 19.84 -1.32 -4.04
CA ASN A 6 18.69 -2.07 -3.52
C ASN A 6 17.35 -1.31 -3.62
N ILE A 7 17.29 -0.19 -4.35
CA ILE A 7 16.07 0.59 -4.54
C ILE A 7 15.74 0.66 -6.03
N ILE A 8 14.54 0.20 -6.38
CA ILE A 8 13.97 0.37 -7.71
C ILE A 8 12.93 1.49 -7.69
N PHE A 9 12.91 2.30 -8.75
CA PHE A 9 11.83 3.25 -8.96
C PHE A 9 10.73 2.59 -9.77
N LEU A 10 9.51 2.67 -9.24
CA LEU A 10 8.31 2.23 -9.91
C LEU A 10 7.52 3.44 -10.36
N PHE A 11 7.30 3.57 -11.67
CA PHE A 11 6.48 4.64 -12.21
C PHE A 11 5.00 4.40 -11.88
N GLN A 12 4.34 5.43 -11.34
CA GLN A 12 2.90 5.42 -11.11
C GLN A 12 2.22 6.34 -12.12
N PRO A 13 1.22 5.83 -12.87
CA PRO A 13 0.51 6.64 -13.85
C PRO A 13 -0.24 7.81 -13.19
N PRO A 14 -0.25 9.00 -13.81
CA PRO A 14 -1.00 10.13 -13.29
C PRO A 14 -2.50 9.84 -13.31
N TYR A 15 -3.23 10.41 -12.33
CA TYR A 15 -4.69 10.30 -12.21
C TYR A 15 -5.25 8.87 -12.12
N SER A 16 -4.41 7.87 -11.82
CA SER A 16 -4.80 6.46 -11.74
C SER A 16 -4.49 5.85 -10.36
N PRO A 17 -5.03 6.43 -9.26
CA PRO A 17 -4.73 5.98 -7.90
C PRO A 17 -5.09 4.52 -7.64
N GLU A 18 -6.07 3.97 -8.37
CA GLU A 18 -6.47 2.57 -8.29
C GLU A 18 -5.33 1.60 -8.62
N LEU A 19 -4.33 2.03 -9.40
CA LEU A 19 -3.17 1.22 -9.78
C LEU A 19 -2.05 1.27 -8.74
N ASN A 20 -2.13 2.15 -7.73
CA ASN A 20 -1.16 2.21 -6.65
C ASN A 20 -1.60 1.30 -5.48
N PRO A 21 -0.88 0.19 -5.18
CA PRO A 21 -1.30 -0.76 -4.15
C PRO A 21 -1.53 -0.14 -2.76
N ILE A 22 -0.82 0.94 -2.43
CA ILE A 22 -0.98 1.60 -1.11
C ILE A 22 -2.38 2.18 -0.91
N GLU A 23 -3.08 2.57 -1.98
CA GLU A 23 -4.42 3.15 -1.90
C GLU A 23 -5.45 2.13 -1.38
N ARG A 24 -5.24 0.83 -1.66
CA ARG A 24 -6.06 -0.25 -1.10
C ARG A 24 -5.82 -0.43 0.40
N LEU A 25 -4.56 -0.34 0.84
CA LEU A 25 -4.24 -0.36 2.27
C LEU A 25 -4.89 0.84 2.97
N TRP A 26 -4.79 2.03 2.38
CA TRP A 26 -5.42 3.23 2.93
C TRP A 26 -6.94 3.12 3.01
N LEU A 27 -7.58 2.53 2.01
CA LEU A 27 -9.02 2.28 2.04
C LEU A 27 -9.41 1.40 3.22
N GLU A 28 -8.67 0.32 3.49
CA GLU A 28 -8.94 -0.56 4.64
C GLU A 28 -8.69 0.11 6.00
N ILE A 29 -7.62 0.90 6.11
CA ILE A 29 -7.36 1.68 7.32
C ILE A 29 -8.52 2.65 7.56
N LYS A 30 -8.93 3.41 6.54
CA LYS A 30 -10.07 4.34 6.63
C LYS A 30 -11.38 3.61 6.96
N ARG A 31 -11.59 2.40 6.43
CA ARG A 31 -12.76 1.57 6.75
C ARG A 31 -12.79 1.17 8.23
N LYS A 32 -11.63 0.85 8.82
CA LYS A 32 -11.50 0.50 10.24
C LYS A 32 -11.61 1.71 11.18
N LEU A 33 -11.22 2.89 10.71
CA LEU A 33 -11.39 4.16 11.44
C LEU A 33 -12.78 4.78 11.24
N LYS A 34 -13.61 4.19 10.38
CA LYS A 34 -14.89 4.78 10.01
C LYS A 34 -15.77 4.89 11.27
N TRP A 35 -16.33 6.08 11.47
CA TRP A 35 -17.21 6.44 12.61
C TRP A 35 -16.51 6.65 13.94
N GLU A 36 -15.18 6.56 14.01
CA GLU A 36 -14.43 6.93 15.20
C GLU A 36 -14.24 8.46 15.26
N ILE A 37 -14.42 9.04 16.44
CA ILE A 37 -14.10 10.44 16.74
C ILE A 37 -12.99 10.43 17.78
N PHE A 38 -11.90 11.13 17.50
CA PHE A 38 -10.73 11.19 18.38
C PHE A 38 -10.60 12.58 18.98
N ASP A 39 -10.38 12.66 20.30
CA ASP A 39 -10.24 13.93 21.00
C ASP A 39 -8.90 14.63 20.69
N ASN A 40 -7.89 13.85 20.29
CA ASN A 40 -6.56 14.33 19.98
C ASN A 40 -5.78 13.37 19.06
N LEU A 41 -4.66 13.86 18.54
CA LEU A 41 -3.79 13.12 17.62
C LEU A 41 -3.17 11.87 18.26
N GLU A 42 -2.95 11.84 19.57
CA GLU A 42 -2.37 10.67 20.24
C GLU A 42 -3.34 9.50 20.28
N GLN A 43 -4.65 9.75 20.46
CA GLN A 43 -5.66 8.69 20.35
C GLN A 43 -5.72 8.13 18.93
N LEU A 44 -5.74 9.00 17.90
CA LEU A 44 -5.69 8.58 16.50
C LEU A 44 -4.43 7.75 16.21
N ARG A 45 -3.26 8.20 16.68
CA ARG A 45 -1.98 7.50 16.50
C ARG A 45 -1.99 6.12 17.15
N LYS A 46 -2.55 5.98 18.36
CA LYS A 46 -2.68 4.68 19.04
C LYS A 46 -3.58 3.73 18.27
N MET A 47 -4.74 4.21 17.81
CA MET A 47 -5.66 3.41 17.00
C MET A 47 -5.03 2.99 15.65
N LEU A 48 -4.41 3.94 14.94
CA LEU A 48 -3.68 3.67 13.70
C LEU A 48 -2.58 2.63 13.89
N THR A 49 -1.78 2.77 14.95
CA THR A 49 -0.73 1.80 15.29
C THR A 49 -1.35 0.42 15.48
N SER A 50 -2.41 0.30 16.29
CA SER A 50 -3.09 -0.97 16.54
C SER A 50 -3.64 -1.61 15.26
N ILE A 51 -4.22 -0.81 14.35
CA ILE A 51 -4.72 -1.29 13.06
C ILE A 51 -3.56 -1.83 12.22
N ILE A 52 -2.49 -1.05 12.08
CA ILE A 52 -1.34 -1.40 11.23
C ILE A 52 -0.64 -2.65 11.75
N THR A 53 -0.38 -2.73 13.06
CA THR A 53 0.25 -3.91 13.68
C THR A 53 -0.64 -5.15 13.68
N GLY A 54 -1.95 -4.97 13.48
CA GLY A 54 -2.91 -6.06 13.36
C GLY A 54 -3.01 -6.67 11.96
N PHE A 55 -2.39 -6.07 10.94
CA PHE A 55 -2.38 -6.65 9.61
C PHE A 55 -1.42 -7.84 9.54
N THR A 56 -1.91 -8.95 8.99
CA THR A 56 -1.09 -10.13 8.69
C THR A 56 -0.48 -10.01 7.29
N SER A 57 0.59 -10.77 7.02
CA SER A 57 1.16 -10.87 5.67
C SER A 57 0.11 -11.26 4.62
N GLN A 58 -0.79 -12.20 4.95
CA GLN A 58 -1.89 -12.59 4.06
C GLN A 58 -2.85 -11.42 3.79
N THR A 59 -3.10 -10.56 4.77
CA THR A 59 -3.96 -9.38 4.58
C THR A 59 -3.28 -8.37 3.66
N ILE A 60 -1.99 -8.10 3.86
CA ILE A 60 -1.23 -7.17 3.02
C ILE A 60 -1.15 -7.67 1.58
N GLU A 61 -0.84 -8.96 1.40
CA GLU A 61 -0.83 -9.62 0.08
C GLU A 61 -2.19 -9.51 -0.60
N PHE A 62 -3.27 -9.82 0.11
CA PHE A 62 -4.62 -9.71 -0.44
C PHE A 62 -4.98 -8.28 -0.87
N LEU A 63 -4.56 -7.25 -0.12
CA LEU A 63 -4.89 -5.86 -0.44
C LEU A 63 -4.08 -5.30 -1.60
N GLY A 64 -2.80 -5.64 -1.68
CA GLY A 64 -1.89 -5.13 -2.71
C GLY A 64 -1.78 -6.02 -3.96
N GLY A 65 -2.17 -7.29 -3.86
CA GLY A 65 -1.92 -8.34 -4.86
C GLY A 65 -3.04 -8.57 -5.86
N TRP A 66 -3.93 -7.60 -6.10
CA TRP A 66 -4.99 -7.78 -7.08
C TRP A 66 -4.39 -7.88 -8.49
N ASP A 67 -4.90 -8.79 -9.31
CA ASP A 67 -4.36 -9.10 -10.65
C ASP A 67 -4.12 -7.86 -11.51
N PHE A 68 -5.04 -6.89 -11.48
CA PHE A 68 -4.92 -5.69 -12.30
C PHE A 68 -3.78 -4.78 -11.82
N ILE A 69 -3.50 -4.74 -10.51
CA ILE A 69 -2.39 -4.00 -9.91
C ILE A 69 -1.09 -4.68 -10.33
N LEU A 70 -0.99 -6.00 -10.14
CA LEU A 70 0.19 -6.78 -10.55
C LEU A 70 0.49 -6.62 -12.05
N ARG A 71 -0.55 -6.62 -12.90
CA ARG A 71 -0.40 -6.37 -14.35
C ARG A 71 0.08 -4.96 -14.66
N ALA A 72 -0.40 -3.94 -13.94
CA ALA A 72 0.06 -2.57 -14.10
C ALA A 72 1.53 -2.42 -13.68
N LEU A 73 1.92 -3.04 -12.57
CA LEU A 73 3.29 -3.09 -12.08
C LEU A 73 4.24 -3.78 -13.06
N LEU A 74 3.82 -4.93 -13.62
CA LEU A 74 4.55 -5.64 -14.65
C LEU A 74 4.81 -4.77 -15.89
N LYS A 75 3.78 -4.06 -16.36
CA LYS A 75 3.90 -3.11 -17.49
C LYS A 75 4.79 -1.91 -17.16
N ALA A 76 4.83 -1.49 -15.90
CA ALA A 76 5.67 -0.38 -15.43
C ALA A 76 7.16 -0.74 -15.28
N GLY A 77 7.56 -1.98 -15.63
CA GLY A 77 8.97 -2.39 -15.71
C GLY A 77 9.43 -3.42 -14.67
N ILE A 78 8.51 -4.01 -13.88
CA ILE A 78 8.87 -5.08 -12.91
C ILE A 78 9.09 -6.44 -13.60
N SER A 79 8.97 -6.55 -14.93
CA SER A 79 9.06 -7.83 -15.66
C SER A 79 10.35 -8.64 -15.42
N SER A 80 11.43 -8.03 -14.92
CA SER A 80 12.69 -8.70 -14.59
C SER A 80 12.77 -9.28 -13.17
N LEU A 81 11.80 -9.02 -12.28
CA LEU A 81 11.86 -9.39 -10.86
C LEU A 81 10.95 -10.57 -10.46
N ILE A 82 10.16 -11.11 -11.39
CA ILE A 82 9.21 -12.22 -11.12
C ILE A 82 9.78 -13.58 -11.56
N HIS A 83 11.02 -13.61 -12.07
CA HIS A 83 11.71 -14.84 -12.53
C HIS A 83 13.03 -15.12 -11.81
N SER A 84 13.21 -14.61 -10.58
CA SER A 84 14.35 -14.91 -9.71
C SER A 84 13.89 -15.48 -8.38
#